data_AF-A0A354Q8T3-F1
#
_entry.id   AF-A0A354Q8T3-F1
#
_cell.length_a   1.000
_cell.length_b   1.000
_cell.length_c   1.000
_cell.angle_alpha   90.00
_cell.angle_beta   90.00
_cell.angle_gamma   90.00
#
_symmetry.space_group_name_H-M   'P 1'
#
loop_
_entity.id
_entity.type
_entity.pdbx_description
1 polymer ?
#
loop_
_entity_poly.entity_id
_entity_poly.type
_entity_poly.pdbx_seq_one_letter_code
_entity_poly.pdbx_strand_id
1 'polypeptide(L)'
;DTALFSALPLMRGFLPGPVWHCAKTIECGAICSTSTRADGVFAEIDDNGFSVEPLALDASCTPLSLASHTLYENADPYLIREPSGMLDTQNARYQKLSERKTR
;
A
#
# COMPACT_ATOMS: atom_id res chain seq x y z
N ASP A 1 7.37 9.29 -0.80
CA ASP A 1 7.68 9.24 -2.24
C ASP A 1 7.61 7.81 -2.70
N THR A 2 6.62 7.54 -3.55
CA THR A 2 6.35 6.25 -4.17
C THR A 2 7.52 5.77 -5.03
N ALA A 3 8.22 6.65 -5.74
CA ALA A 3 9.30 6.29 -6.65
C ALA A 3 10.46 5.57 -5.95
N LEU A 4 10.76 5.93 -4.70
CA LEU A 4 11.80 5.28 -3.90
C LEU A 4 11.50 3.80 -3.64
N PHE A 5 10.24 3.49 -3.31
CA PHE A 5 9.81 2.12 -3.03
C PHE A 5 9.55 1.32 -4.30
N SER A 6 9.18 1.98 -5.39
CA SER A 6 8.90 1.32 -6.67
C SER A 6 10.15 0.95 -7.48
N ALA A 7 11.25 1.68 -7.35
CA ALA A 7 12.42 1.53 -8.22
C ALA A 7 12.98 0.09 -8.26
N LEU A 8 13.30 -0.49 -7.09
CA LEU A 8 13.93 -1.80 -7.03
C LEU A 8 13.01 -2.96 -7.48
N PRO A 9 11.73 -3.04 -7.05
CA PRO A 9 10.82 -4.07 -7.55
C PRO A 9 10.58 -3.97 -9.07
N LEU A 10 10.41 -2.76 -9.61
CA LEU A 10 10.27 -2.58 -11.07
C LEU A 10 11.52 -3.05 -11.82
N MET A 11 12.73 -2.71 -11.32
CA MET A 11 13.99 -3.20 -11.90
C MET A 11 14.12 -4.73 -11.87
N ARG A 12 13.46 -5.40 -10.91
CA ARG A 12 13.42 -6.87 -10.80
C ARG A 12 12.31 -7.52 -11.63
N GLY A 13 11.51 -6.74 -12.33
CA GLY A 13 10.46 -7.24 -13.22
C GLY A 13 9.11 -7.53 -12.55
N PHE A 14 8.88 -7.03 -11.33
CA PHE A 14 7.55 -7.13 -10.70
C PHE A 14 6.51 -6.28 -11.44
N LEU A 15 5.25 -6.68 -11.33
CA LEU A 15 4.14 -6.01 -11.99
C LEU A 15 3.99 -4.56 -11.51
N PRO A 16 3.91 -3.55 -12.41
CA PRO A 16 3.83 -2.16 -12.01
C PRO A 16 2.65 -1.82 -11.10
N GLY A 17 1.45 -2.37 -11.36
CA GLY A 17 0.25 -2.08 -10.57
C GLY A 17 0.44 -2.35 -9.07
N PRO A 18 0.72 -3.60 -8.66
CA PRO A 18 1.05 -3.93 -7.27
C PRO A 18 2.20 -3.12 -6.68
N VAL A 19 3.26 -2.87 -7.46
CA VAL A 19 4.44 -2.14 -6.98
C VAL A 19 4.11 -0.69 -6.65
N TRP A 20 3.43 0.03 -7.55
CA TRP A 20 3.04 1.42 -7.33
C TRP A 20 1.98 1.54 -6.23
N HIS A 21 1.05 0.58 -6.16
CA HIS A 21 0.06 0.53 -5.08
C HIS A 21 0.75 0.34 -3.72
N CYS A 22 1.63 -0.66 -3.60
CA CYS A 22 2.41 -0.89 -2.38
C CYS A 22 3.19 0.35 -1.97
N ALA A 23 3.92 0.95 -2.92
CA ALA A 23 4.69 2.16 -2.69
C ALA A 23 3.83 3.31 -2.16
N LYS A 24 2.66 3.52 -2.76
CA LYS A 24 1.69 4.53 -2.30
C LYS A 24 1.12 4.22 -0.92
N THR A 25 0.92 2.94 -0.59
CA THR A 25 0.45 2.51 0.73
C THR A 25 1.48 2.75 1.83
N ILE A 26 2.77 2.52 1.56
CA ILE A 26 3.81 2.53 2.60
C ILE A 26 4.56 3.86 2.72
N GLU A 27 4.42 4.79 1.77
CA GLU A 27 5.19 6.04 1.79
C GLU A 27 4.89 6.94 2.98
N CYS A 28 3.69 6.82 3.54
CA CYS A 28 3.24 7.57 4.72
C CYS A 28 3.42 6.80 6.03
N GLY A 29 4.13 5.66 6.01
CA GLY A 29 4.33 4.82 7.19
C GLY A 29 3.02 4.21 7.70
N ALA A 30 2.72 4.39 8.99
CA ALA A 30 1.62 3.71 9.67
C ALA A 30 0.22 4.32 9.43
N ILE A 31 0.09 5.39 8.63
CA ILE A 31 -1.21 6.04 8.36
C ILE A 31 -2.22 5.08 7.71
N CYS A 32 -1.75 4.06 6.97
CA CYS A 32 -2.61 3.03 6.38
C CYS A 32 -3.07 1.94 7.38
N SER A 33 -2.72 2.06 8.66
CA SER A 33 -3.08 1.12 9.73
C SER A 33 -4.12 1.70 10.69
N THR A 34 -4.59 0.89 11.65
CA THR A 34 -5.49 1.34 12.73
C THR A 34 -4.81 2.28 13.74
N SER A 35 -3.48 2.35 13.76
CA SER A 35 -2.71 3.26 14.61
C SER A 35 -1.82 4.17 13.76
N THR A 36 -2.38 5.31 13.35
CA THR A 36 -1.76 6.23 12.39
C THR A 36 -0.49 6.91 12.90
N ARG A 37 -0.17 6.79 14.19
CA ARG A 37 1.01 7.39 14.84
C ARG A 37 2.11 6.37 15.19
N ALA A 38 1.97 5.12 14.76
CA ALA A 38 3.01 4.10 14.94
C ALA A 38 4.24 4.34 14.05
N ASP A 39 5.33 3.63 14.33
CA ASP A 39 6.63 3.84 13.65
C ASP A 39 6.58 3.61 12.13
N GLY A 40 5.82 2.61 11.68
CA GLY A 40 5.74 2.28 10.26
C GLY A 40 5.03 0.97 9.98
N VAL A 41 5.21 0.50 8.75
CA VAL A 41 4.66 -0.76 8.25
C VAL A 41 5.76 -1.60 7.59
N PHE A 42 5.55 -2.91 7.58
CA PHE A 42 6.32 -3.86 6.82
C PHE A 42 5.47 -4.33 5.63
N ALA A 43 6.05 -4.33 4.43
CA ALA A 43 5.38 -4.80 3.23
C ALA A 43 6.22 -5.82 2.46
N GLU A 44 5.53 -6.78 1.86
CA GLU A 44 6.10 -7.82 1.01
C GLU A 44 5.41 -7.77 -0.35
N ILE A 45 6.17 -7.79 -1.44
CA ILE A 45 5.67 -7.79 -2.82
C ILE A 45 6.02 -9.14 -3.45
N ASP A 46 5.04 -9.77 -4.10
CA ASP A 46 5.22 -11.01 -4.85
C ASP A 46 4.52 -10.91 -6.22
N ASP A 47 4.55 -11.99 -7.00
CA ASP A 47 4.00 -12.03 -8.37
C ASP A 47 2.49 -11.74 -8.47
N ASN A 48 1.76 -11.87 -7.37
CA ASN A 48 0.31 -11.73 -7.32
C ASN A 48 -0.14 -10.43 -6.65
N GLY A 49 0.75 -9.57 -6.15
CA GLY A 49 0.34 -8.41 -5.35
C GLY A 49 1.34 -7.98 -4.28
N PHE A 50 0.83 -7.37 -3.22
CA PHE A 50 1.62 -7.05 -2.03
C PHE A 50 0.80 -7.33 -0.76
N SER A 51 1.48 -7.48 0.36
CA SER A 51 0.85 -7.57 1.67
C SER A 51 1.53 -6.62 2.63
N VAL A 52 0.78 -6.11 3.62
CA VAL A 52 1.26 -5.09 4.55
C VAL A 52 0.74 -5.34 5.96
N GLU A 53 1.59 -5.08 6.94
CA GLU A 53 1.26 -5.11 8.37
C GLU A 53 2.01 -3.99 9.12
N PRO A 54 1.46 -3.45 10.21
CA PRO A 54 2.15 -2.43 10.99
C PRO A 54 3.30 -3.03 11.81
N LEU A 55 4.26 -2.19 12.15
CA LEU A 55 5.33 -2.57 13.09
C LEU A 55 4.84 -2.57 14.54
N ALA A 56 3.88 -1.71 14.89
CA ALA A 56 3.27 -1.67 16.22
C ALA A 56 2.37 -2.89 16.48
N LEU A 57 2.70 -3.66 17.52
CA LEU A 57 2.10 -4.97 17.80
C LEU A 57 0.60 -4.92 18.16
N ASP A 58 0.12 -3.77 18.61
CA ASP A 58 -1.27 -3.47 18.96
C ASP A 58 -2.09 -2.86 17.80
N ALA A 59 -1.48 -2.71 16.63
CA ALA A 59 -2.11 -2.17 15.42
C ALA A 59 -2.35 -3.25 14.35
N SER A 60 -3.24 -2.94 13.40
CA SER A 60 -3.57 -3.78 12.25
C SER A 60 -3.66 -2.95 10.96
N CYS A 61 -3.22 -3.52 9.83
CA CYS A 61 -3.64 -3.07 8.51
C CYS A 61 -4.89 -3.87 8.13
N THR A 62 -6.01 -3.19 7.93
CA THR A 62 -7.31 -3.81 7.60
C THR A 62 -7.70 -3.50 6.16
N PRO A 63 -8.59 -4.29 5.53
CA PRO A 63 -9.10 -3.96 4.21
C PRO A 63 -9.66 -2.54 4.11
N LEU A 64 -10.37 -2.09 5.15
CA LEU A 64 -10.93 -0.74 5.18
C LEU A 64 -9.84 0.32 5.33
N SER A 65 -8.83 0.12 6.20
CA SER A 65 -7.78 1.12 6.41
C SER A 65 -6.91 1.30 5.15
N LEU A 66 -6.61 0.21 4.44
CA LEU A 66 -5.89 0.28 3.16
C LEU A 66 -6.72 0.94 2.06
N ALA A 67 -7.97 0.54 1.90
CA ALA A 67 -8.88 1.17 0.93
C ALA A 67 -9.12 2.66 1.24
N SER A 68 -9.18 3.03 2.52
CA SER A 68 -9.33 4.44 2.92
C SER A 68 -8.07 5.25 2.62
N HIS A 69 -6.89 4.62 2.71
CA HIS A 69 -5.63 5.27 2.41
C HIS A 69 -5.47 5.62 0.93
N THR A 70 -6.15 4.93 0.00
CA THR A 70 -6.09 5.32 -1.42
C THR A 70 -6.76 6.67 -1.69
N LEU A 71 -7.69 7.11 -0.83
CA LEU A 71 -8.27 8.45 -0.89
C LEU A 71 -7.41 9.50 -0.17
N TYR A 72 -6.53 9.08 0.74
CA TYR A 72 -5.68 10.01 1.49
C TYR A 72 -4.74 10.75 0.53
N GLU A 73 -4.77 12.08 0.59
CA GLU A 73 -4.00 12.99 -0.28
C GLU A 73 -4.30 12.86 -1.79
N ASN A 74 -5.41 12.19 -2.17
CA ASN A 74 -5.81 12.00 -3.57
C ASN A 74 -7.17 12.63 -3.84
N ALA A 75 -7.33 13.22 -5.03
CA ALA A 75 -8.60 13.81 -5.46
C ALA A 75 -9.65 12.75 -5.87
N ASP A 76 -9.18 11.57 -6.25
CA ASP A 76 -10.00 10.43 -6.66
C ASP A 76 -9.59 9.20 -5.85
N PRO A 77 -10.55 8.39 -5.33
CA PRO A 77 -10.24 7.22 -4.52
C PRO A 77 -9.59 6.07 -5.30
N TYR A 78 -9.66 6.09 -6.64
CA TYR A 78 -9.19 5.02 -7.50
C TYR A 78 -8.08 5.45 -8.46
N LEU A 79 -8.16 6.66 -9.01
CA LEU A 79 -7.24 7.18 -10.01
C LEU A 79 -6.20 8.11 -9.37
N ILE A 80 -5.07 7.53 -8.99
CA ILE A 80 -4.01 8.22 -8.25
C ILE A 80 -2.92 8.67 -9.23
N ARG A 81 -2.66 9.98 -9.27
CA ARG A 81 -1.65 10.55 -10.14
C ARG A 81 -0.27 10.48 -9.50
N GLU A 82 0.62 9.72 -10.12
CA GLU A 82 2.01 9.56 -9.71
C GLU A 82 2.96 10.17 -10.77
N PRO A 83 4.23 10.46 -10.45
CA PRO A 83 5.18 11.03 -11.42
C PRO A 83 5.31 10.21 -12.71
N SER A 84 5.17 8.88 -12.60
CA SER A 84 5.31 7.94 -13.71
C SER A 84 4.00 7.65 -14.46
N GLY A 85 2.87 8.22 -14.05
CA GLY A 85 1.59 8.00 -14.71
C GLY A 85 0.38 8.00 -13.78
N MET A 86 -0.59 7.14 -14.08
CA MET A 86 -1.81 6.97 -13.31
C MET A 86 -1.86 5.56 -12.74
N LEU A 87 -1.99 5.44 -11.42
CA LEU A 87 -2.33 4.20 -10.75
C LEU A 87 -3.85 4.08 -10.71
N ASP A 88 -4.40 2.99 -11.27
CA ASP A 88 -5.83 2.66 -11.24
C ASP A 88 -6.08 1.52 -10.24
N THR A 89 -6.82 1.81 -9.18
CA THR A 89 -7.15 0.85 -8.12
C THR A 89 -8.61 0.41 -8.12
N GLN A 90 -9.40 0.71 -9.17
CA GLN A 90 -10.83 0.35 -9.25
C GLN A 90 -11.08 -1.15 -9.05
N ASN A 91 -10.15 -1.98 -9.50
CA ASN A 91 -10.24 -3.44 -9.40
C ASN A 91 -9.36 -4.03 -8.29
N ALA A 92 -8.77 -3.19 -7.43
CA ALA A 92 -8.00 -3.66 -6.28
C ALA A 92 -8.91 -4.41 -5.30
N ARG A 93 -8.40 -5.52 -4.75
CA ARG A 93 -9.12 -6.34 -3.77
C ARG A 93 -8.26 -6.45 -2.52
N TYR A 94 -8.86 -6.10 -1.39
CA TYR A 94 -8.19 -6.20 -0.10
C TYR A 94 -8.72 -7.39 0.70
N GLN A 95 -7.83 -8.30 1.10
CA GLN A 95 -8.13 -9.51 1.85
C GLN A 95 -7.27 -9.59 3.10
N LYS A 96 -7.93 -9.71 4.26
CA LYS A 96 -7.26 -9.95 5.54
C LYS A 96 -6.56 -11.31 5.49
N LEU A 97 -5.25 -11.34 5.77
CA LEU A 97 -4.43 -12.57 5.84
C LEU A 97 -4.25 -13.04 7.30
N SER A 98 -4.23 -12.10 8.25
CA SER A 98 -4.16 -12.37 9.69
C SER A 98 -4.80 -11.22 10.47
N GLU A 99 -4.80 -11.28 11.80
CA GLU A 99 -5.29 -10.18 12.64
C GLU A 99 -4.61 -8.83 12.36
N ARG A 100 -3.38 -8.83 11.84
CA ARG A 100 -2.58 -7.62 11.62
C ARG A 100 -2.21 -7.35 10.16
N LYS A 101 -2.26 -8.37 9.31
CA LYS A 101 -1.77 -8.34 7.92
C LYS A 101 -2.92 -8.40 6.91
N THR A 102 -2.88 -7.52 5.91
CA THR A 102 -3.82 -7.51 4.78
C THR A 102 -3.04 -7.52 3.46
N ARG A 103 -3.63 -8.13 2.44
CA ARG A 103 -3.20 -8.11 1.05
C ARG A 103 -4.17 -7.28 0.22
#